data_AF-A0A2P5M008-F1
#
_entry.id   AF-A0A2P5M008-F1
#
_cell.length_a   1.000
_cell.length_b   1.000
_cell.length_c   1.000
_cell.angle_alpha   90.00
_cell.angle_beta   90.00
_cell.angle_gamma   90.00
#
_symmetry.space_group_name_H-M   'P 1'
#
loop_
_entity.id
_entity.type
_entity.pdbx_description
1 polymer ?
#
loop_
_entity_poly.entity_id
_entity_poly.type
_entity_poly.pdbx_seq_one_letter_code
_entity_poly.pdbx_strand_id
1 'polypeptide(L)' 'RALIAATTAVEQVMSLARAGVNEFHFYTNNRADLVFAICHLLGVRPLREKALA' A
#
# COMPACT_ATOMS: atom_id res chain seq x y z
N ARG A 1 3.02 -3.46 19.23
CA ARG A 1 2.65 -2.09 18.78
C ARG A 1 2.69 -1.92 17.25
N ALA A 2 3.59 -2.58 16.51
CA ALA A 2 3.66 -2.47 15.04
C ALA A 2 2.36 -2.89 14.32
N LEU A 3 1.68 -3.92 14.82
CA LEU A 3 0.41 -4.39 14.23
C LEU A 3 -0.68 -3.31 14.26
N ILE A 4 -0.80 -2.56 15.36
CA ILE A 4 -1.78 -1.48 15.50
C ILE A 4 -1.52 -0.38 14.47
N ALA A 5 -0.25 0.01 14.28
CA ALA A 5 0.10 1.02 13.28
C ALA A 5 -0.20 0.56 11.84
N ALA A 6 0.03 -0.73 11.55
CA ALA A 6 -0.28 -1.31 10.25
C ALA A 6 -1.79 -1.34 9.97
N THR A 7 -2.61 -1.77 10.94
CA THR A 7 -4.08 -1.80 10.80
C THR A 7 -4.64 -0.39 10.63
N THR A 8 -4.15 0.57 11.41
CA THR A 8 -4.57 1.98 11.28
C THR A 8 -4.23 2.55 9.90
N ALA A 9 -3.03 2.30 9.37
CA ALA A 9 -2.64 2.77 8.04
C ALA A 9 -3.53 2.20 6.94
N VAL A 10 -3.87 0.90 7.02
CA VAL A 10 -4.79 0.26 6.06
C VAL A 10 -6.18 0.89 6.11
N GLU A 11 -6.74 1.09 7.31
CA GLU A 11 -8.06 1.70 7.49
C GLU A 11 -8.13 3.12 6.93
N GLN A 12 -7.09 3.93 7.19
CA GLN A 12 -6.98 5.30 6.68
C GLN A 12 -6.96 5.34 5.16
N VAL A 13 -6.08 4.54 4.54
CA VAL A 13 -5.95 4.46 3.09
C VAL A 13 -7.26 4.02 2.43
N MET A 14 -7.91 2.99 3.00
CA MET A 14 -9.19 2.49 2.49
C MET A 14 -10.32 3.53 2.61
N SER A 15 -10.33 4.30 3.70
CA SER A 15 -11.30 5.37 3.89
C SER A 15 -11.12 6.47 2.84
N LEU A 16 -9.88 6.90 2.61
CA LEU A 16 -9.53 7.92 1.62
C LEU A 16 -9.83 7.45 0.19
N ALA A 17 -9.53 6.18 -0.14
CA ALA A 17 -9.84 5.60 -1.43
C ALA A 17 -11.36 5.61 -1.70
N ARG A 18 -12.18 5.23 -0.71
CA ARG A 18 -13.65 5.33 -0.80
C ARG A 18 -14.15 6.77 -0.94
N ALA A 19 -13.43 7.74 -0.39
CA ALA A 19 -13.71 9.16 -0.54
C ALA A 19 -13.26 9.74 -1.90
N GLY A 20 -12.70 8.92 -2.80
CA GLY A 20 -12.29 9.31 -4.15
C GLY A 20 -10.84 9.79 -4.28
N VAL A 21 -10.01 9.61 -3.25
CA VAL A 21 -8.57 9.88 -3.35
C VAL A 21 -7.89 8.75 -4.14
N ASN A 22 -7.20 9.12 -5.22
CA ASN A 22 -6.58 8.15 -6.14
C ASN A 22 -5.05 8.15 -6.10
N GLU A 23 -4.43 9.10 -5.40
CA GLU A 23 -2.97 9.23 -5.30
C GLU A 23 -2.53 9.13 -3.83
N PHE A 24 -1.54 8.28 -3.59
CA PHE A 24 -1.00 8.02 -2.25
C PHE A 24 0.53 8.07 -2.29
N HIS A 25 1.11 8.84 -1.36
CA HIS A 25 2.56 8.87 -1.14
C HIS A 25 2.89 8.19 0.19
N PHE A 26 3.65 7.09 0.13
CA PHE A 26 4.02 6.33 1.32
C PHE A 26 5.46 6.62 1.74
N TYR A 27 5.63 7.15 2.96
CA TYR A 27 6.92 7.11 3.63
C TYR A 27 7.15 5.69 4.16
N THR A 28 7.87 4.88 3.39
CA THR A 28 8.12 3.47 3.70
C THR A 28 8.87 3.26 5.01
N ASN A 29 9.68 4.24 5.42
CA ASN A 29 10.53 4.20 6.62
C ASN A 29 11.32 2.88 6.75
N ASN A 30 11.91 2.45 5.63
CA ASN A 30 12.64 1.19 5.47
C ASN A 30 11.82 -0.09 5.76
N ARG A 31 10.49 -0.05 5.55
CA ARG A 31 9.57 -1.19 5.69
C ARG A 31 8.73 -1.38 4.43
N ALA A 32 9.30 -2.04 3.43
CA ALA A 32 8.65 -2.24 2.14
C ALA A 32 7.41 -3.14 2.21
N ASP A 33 7.44 -4.21 3.02
CA ASP A 33 6.38 -5.23 3.06
C ASP A 33 4.99 -4.66 3.41
N LEU A 34 4.95 -3.71 4.36
CA LEU A 34 3.70 -3.06 4.76
C LEU A 34 3.12 -2.24 3.62
N VAL A 35 3.94 -1.38 3.02
CA VAL A 35 3.50 -0.52 1.91
C VAL A 35 3.12 -1.36 0.70
N PHE A 36 3.86 -2.43 0.43
CA PHE A 36 3.55 -3.38 -0.64
C PHE A 36 2.18 -4.04 -0.42
N ALA A 37 1.88 -4.50 0.79
CA ALA A 37 0.57 -5.06 1.12
C ALA A 37 -0.56 -4.04 0.94
N ILE A 38 -0.36 -2.79 1.37
CA ILE A 38 -1.35 -1.70 1.17
C ILE A 38 -1.59 -1.46 -0.32
N CYS A 39 -0.53 -1.42 -1.14
CA CYS A 39 -0.67 -1.29 -2.60
C CYS A 39 -1.50 -2.44 -3.20
N HIS A 40 -1.30 -3.68 -2.74
CA HIS A 40 -2.11 -4.83 -3.19
C HIS A 40 -3.58 -4.67 -2.82
N LEU A 41 -3.86 -4.18 -1.62
CA LEU A 41 -5.22 -3.92 -1.17
C LEU A 41 -5.90 -2.79 -1.96
N LEU A 42 -5.14 -1.79 -2.39
CA LEU A 42 -5.59 -0.73 -3.30
C LEU A 42 -5.80 -1.19 -4.76
N GLY A 43 -5.54 -2.46 -5.06
CA GLY A 43 -5.65 -2.98 -6.43
C GLY A 43 -4.40 -2.75 -7.30
N VAL A 44 -3.39 -2.06 -6.79
CA VAL A 44 -2.09 -1.94 -7.48
C VAL A 44 -1.43 -3.32 -7.48
N ARG A 45 -0.93 -3.74 -8.64
CA ARG A 45 -0.25 -5.03 -8.81
C ARG A 45 1.16 -4.79 -9.32
N PRO A 46 2.13 -5.62 -8.92
CA PRO A 46 3.45 -5.58 -9.51
C PRO A 46 3.31 -5.87 -11.00
N LEU A 47 3.89 -5.00 -11.83
CA LEU A 47 4.10 -5.32 -13.22
C LEU A 47 5.09 -6.48 -13.24
N ARG A 48 4.65 -7.63 -13.74
CA ARG A 48 5.56 -8.72 -14.06
C ARG A 48 6.40 -8.22 -15.21
N GLU A 49 7.52 -7.57 -14.90
CA GLU A 49 8.54 -7.31 -15.90
C GLU A 49 8.88 -8.68 -16.48
N LYS A 50 8.64 -8.88 -17.78
CA LYS A 50 9.14 -10.08 -18.46
C LYS A 50 10.62 -10.09 -18.16
N ALA A 51 11.07 -11.04 -17.35
CA ALA A 51 12.50 -11.30 -17.19
C ALA A 51 13.04 -11.44 -18.61
N LEU A 52 13.81 -10.44 -19.03
CA LEU A 52 14.38 -10.38 -20.36
C LEU A 52 15.23 -11.64 -20.48
N ALA A 53 14.79 -12.57 -21.33
CA ALA A 53 15.54 -13.76 -21.69
C ALA A 53 16.75 -13.38 -22.53
#